data_AF-R7Z3W8-F1
#
_entry.id   AF-R7Z3W8-F1
#
_cell.length_a   1.000
_cell.length_b   1.000
_cell.length_c   1.000
_cell.angle_alpha   90.00
_cell.angle_beta   90.00
_cell.angle_gamma   90.00
#
_symmetry.space_group_name_H-M   'P 1'
#
loop_
_entity.id
_entity.type
_entity.pdbx_description
1 polymer ?
#
loop_
_entity_poly.entity_id
_entity_poly.type
_entity_poly.pdbx_seq_one_letter_code
_entity_poly.pdbx_strand_id
1 'polypeptide(L)'
;MSGRKRKVEGEEEMSASPSSSPSMAPRTISQAPISRHTKRMRTNLHGRPLDLPRLLETLSPQDLRSLVRSICDRHPEIGAEVVSTAPKPTVASTLEVLSNYHKALDKSFPYGNDSRSEYAYNRVRQPLLELVDAIKDFTPHFLPPNETQIPNMFTYLDGATEAVHSIPEFSHYQHNRHKQEMYEELAKAWMLVIRDIARQGGGIRLLQLDGSDRTLLRHNEKSGGRFQEVLNELRAHVGWMAGNSGCSQGEQSIQDQLRNGTFGPGPA
;
A
#
# COMPACT_ATOMS: atom_id res chain seq x y z
N MET A 1 19.53 -21.99 72.11
CA MET A 1 19.80 -21.05 71.01
C MET A 1 20.86 -20.05 71.48
N SER A 2 22.07 -20.22 70.93
CA SER A 2 23.27 -19.37 71.06
C SER A 2 23.04 -18.06 70.28
N GLY A 3 23.59 -16.88 70.59
CA GLY A 3 24.60 -16.44 71.52
C GLY A 3 24.62 -14.89 71.57
N ARG A 4 25.23 -14.34 72.61
CA ARG A 4 25.17 -12.93 73.05
C ARG A 4 26.56 -12.26 72.86
N LYS A 5 26.55 -10.92 72.72
CA LYS A 5 27.64 -9.92 72.96
C LYS A 5 28.70 -9.79 71.85
N ARG A 6 29.15 -8.58 71.48
CA ARG A 6 30.03 -7.73 72.32
C ARG A 6 29.93 -6.22 72.09
N LYS A 7 30.22 -5.53 73.20
CA LYS A 7 30.40 -4.10 73.49
C LYS A 7 31.87 -3.71 73.21
N VAL A 8 32.13 -2.47 72.78
CA VAL A 8 33.45 -1.81 72.92
C VAL A 8 33.20 -0.36 73.36
N GLU A 9 33.85 0.01 74.46
CA GLU A 9 33.87 1.31 75.16
C GLU A 9 35.31 1.50 75.68
N GLY A 10 35.76 2.74 75.85
CA GLY A 10 37.08 3.12 76.43
C GLY A 10 37.94 3.89 75.42
N GLU A 11 37.97 5.23 75.39
CA GLU A 11 38.47 6.22 76.38
C GLU A 11 39.99 6.44 76.34
N GLU A 12 40.34 7.74 76.31
CA GLU A 12 41.61 8.37 76.68
C GLU A 12 42.84 8.21 75.76
N GLU A 13 43.25 9.32 75.12
CA GLU A 13 44.62 9.84 75.28
C GLU A 13 44.73 11.26 74.67
N MET A 14 44.78 12.26 75.56
CA MET A 14 45.38 13.56 75.30
C MET A 14 46.86 13.44 75.64
N SER A 15 47.77 13.83 74.74
CA SER A 15 49.16 14.11 75.10
C SER A 15 49.76 15.20 74.22
N ALA A 16 50.36 16.15 74.93
CA ALA A 16 50.96 17.39 74.50
C ALA A 16 52.30 17.20 73.79
N SER A 17 52.68 18.19 72.98
CA SER A 17 54.03 18.40 72.43
C SER A 17 55.08 18.59 73.53
N PRO A 18 56.41 18.52 73.24
CA PRO A 18 57.12 19.78 72.94
C PRO A 18 58.44 19.70 72.11
N SER A 19 58.81 20.90 71.63
CA SER A 19 60.16 21.52 71.64
C SER A 19 61.05 21.51 70.38
N SER A 20 61.60 22.71 70.12
CA SER A 20 62.77 23.07 69.31
C SER A 20 62.52 23.63 67.90
N SER A 21 62.43 24.97 67.81
CA SER A 21 62.67 25.77 66.58
C SER A 21 64.19 26.00 66.39
N PRO A 22 64.71 26.33 65.19
CA PRO A 22 64.59 27.71 64.68
C PRO A 22 64.57 27.92 63.14
N SER A 23 63.94 29.05 62.77
CA SER A 23 64.32 30.06 61.76
C SER A 23 64.42 29.70 60.27
N MET A 24 63.58 30.35 59.44
CA MET A 24 64.02 31.22 58.33
C MET A 24 62.86 32.10 57.83
N ALA A 25 63.04 33.42 58.01
CA ALA A 25 62.51 34.64 57.35
C ALA A 25 61.03 34.77 56.87
N PRO A 26 60.37 35.92 57.13
CA PRO A 26 59.02 36.22 56.69
C PRO A 26 59.00 36.74 55.25
N ARG A 27 58.13 36.18 54.39
CA ARG A 27 57.70 36.87 53.16
C ARG A 27 56.18 37.04 53.19
N THR A 28 55.79 38.28 53.41
CA THR A 28 54.58 38.96 52.96
C THR A 28 53.49 38.07 52.33
N ILE A 29 52.42 37.87 53.09
CA ILE A 29 51.12 37.38 52.63
C ILE A 29 50.59 38.40 51.61
N SER A 30 50.69 38.06 50.33
CA SER A 30 49.82 38.64 49.31
C SER A 30 48.51 37.87 49.38
N GLN A 31 47.43 38.55 49.73
CA GLN A 31 46.07 38.01 49.79
C GLN A 31 45.66 37.47 48.41
N ALA A 32 45.88 36.18 48.17
CA ALA A 32 45.22 35.46 47.09
C ALA A 32 43.88 34.97 47.65
N PRO A 33 42.73 35.37 47.09
CA PRO A 33 41.46 34.81 47.50
C PRO A 33 41.47 33.32 47.19
N ILE A 34 41.23 32.52 48.24
CA ILE A 34 40.99 31.08 48.19
C ILE A 34 39.86 30.84 47.20
N SER A 35 40.22 30.53 45.96
CA SER A 35 39.30 30.01 44.96
C SER A 35 38.83 28.66 45.47
N ARG A 36 37.70 28.68 46.19
CA ARG A 36 36.95 27.48 46.54
C ARG A 36 36.61 26.80 45.21
N HIS A 37 37.36 25.76 44.85
CA HIS A 37 36.97 24.82 43.81
C HIS A 37 35.76 24.02 44.33
N THR A 38 34.59 24.68 44.37
CA THR A 38 33.31 23.98 44.44
C THR A 38 33.13 23.30 43.10
N LYS A 39 33.41 22.00 43.10
CA LYS A 39 33.04 21.01 42.08
C LYS A 39 31.70 21.41 41.44
N ARG A 40 31.72 22.00 40.24
CA ARG A 40 30.48 22.30 39.51
C ARG A 40 29.92 20.97 39.02
N MET A 41 29.09 20.34 39.83
CA MET A 41 28.22 19.27 39.37
C MET A 41 27.15 19.92 38.50
N ARG A 42 27.44 20.11 37.21
CA ARG A 42 26.43 20.43 36.20
C ARG A 42 25.79 19.13 35.75
N THR A 43 24.98 18.53 36.62
CA THR A 43 23.92 17.63 36.15
C THR A 43 22.75 18.50 35.72
N ASN A 44 22.89 19.20 34.59
CA ASN A 44 21.71 19.69 33.88
C ASN A 44 21.02 18.46 33.29
N LEU A 45 20.22 17.79 34.11
CA LEU A 45 19.25 16.77 33.69
C LEU A 45 18.03 17.41 32.99
N HIS A 46 18.21 18.60 32.40
CA HIS A 46 17.27 19.09 31.41
C HIS A 46 17.55 18.29 30.15
N GLY A 47 16.96 17.11 30.10
CA GLY A 47 17.06 16.18 28.99
C GLY A 47 16.76 16.92 27.70
N ARG A 48 17.66 16.78 26.72
CA ARG A 48 17.43 17.23 25.36
C ARG A 48 16.03 16.75 24.94
N PRO A 49 15.16 17.63 24.39
CA PRO A 49 13.86 17.17 23.91
C PRO A 49 14.11 16.03 22.93
N LEU A 50 13.25 15.01 23.00
CA LEU A 50 13.40 13.79 22.21
C LEU A 50 13.50 14.16 20.73
N ASP A 51 14.60 13.76 20.08
CA ASP A 51 14.84 14.09 18.69
C ASP A 51 13.72 13.50 17.80
N LEU A 52 13.33 14.22 16.74
CA LEU A 52 12.24 13.84 15.84
C LEU A 52 12.30 12.37 15.37
N PRO A 53 13.45 11.79 14.98
CA PRO A 53 13.53 10.39 14.57
C PRO A 53 13.10 9.43 15.69
N ARG A 54 13.44 9.74 16.95
CA ARG A 54 13.07 8.93 18.12
C ARG A 54 11.59 9.05 18.45
N LEU A 55 10.96 10.18 18.15
CA LEU A 55 9.51 10.34 18.26
C LEU A 55 8.80 9.48 17.21
N LEU A 56 9.27 9.52 15.95
CA LEU A 56 8.69 8.76 14.85
C LEU A 56 8.82 7.24 15.05
N GLU A 57 9.90 6.76 15.66
CA GLU A 57 10.08 5.35 16.02
C GLU A 57 9.02 4.81 17.00
N THR A 58 8.43 5.67 17.83
CA THR A 58 7.40 5.28 18.80
C THR A 58 5.99 5.25 18.23
N LEU A 59 5.79 5.82 17.03
CA LEU A 59 4.47 5.90 16.41
C LEU A 59 4.14 4.61 15.68
N SER A 60 2.88 4.17 15.78
CA SER A 60 2.41 3.06 14.96
C SER A 60 2.34 3.49 13.48
N PRO A 61 2.35 2.55 12.52
CA PRO A 61 2.19 2.88 11.10
C PRO A 61 0.91 3.65 10.79
N GLN A 62 -0.16 3.46 11.57
CA GLN A 62 -1.43 4.20 11.39
C GLN A 62 -1.33 5.63 11.91
N ASP A 63 -0.65 5.84 13.03
CA ASP A 63 -0.42 7.18 13.58
C ASP A 63 0.50 7.99 12.68
N LEU A 64 1.52 7.35 12.11
CA LEU A 64 2.44 7.99 11.17
C LEU A 64 1.71 8.42 9.89
N ARG A 65 0.86 7.57 9.31
CA ARG A 65 0.01 7.94 8.15
C ARG A 65 -0.91 9.11 8.46
N SER A 66 -1.54 9.09 9.64
CA SER A 66 -2.44 10.16 10.09
C SER A 66 -1.71 11.49 10.28
N LEU A 67 -0.50 11.44 10.87
CA LEU A 67 0.35 12.60 11.06
C LEU A 67 0.84 13.18 9.73
N VAL A 68 1.29 12.34 8.79
CA VAL A 68 1.69 12.78 7.45
C VAL A 68 0.51 13.39 6.72
N ARG A 69 -0.68 12.77 6.76
CA ARG A 69 -1.91 13.34 6.18
C ARG A 69 -2.21 14.74 6.74
N SER A 70 -2.16 14.90 8.07
CA SER A 70 -2.37 16.20 8.73
C SER A 70 -1.30 17.25 8.38
N ILE A 71 -0.07 16.84 8.08
CA ILE A 71 0.98 17.74 7.58
C ILE A 71 0.66 18.15 6.15
N CYS A 72 0.32 17.20 5.26
CA CYS A 72 -0.05 17.48 3.87
C CYS A 72 -1.29 18.39 3.75
N ASP A 73 -2.28 18.22 4.62
CA ASP A 73 -3.48 19.07 4.65
C ASP A 73 -3.17 20.52 5.03
N ARG A 74 -2.13 20.74 5.87
CA ARG A 74 -1.68 22.07 6.28
C ARG A 74 -0.67 22.70 5.30
N HIS A 75 0.08 21.85 4.61
CA HIS A 75 1.19 22.20 3.72
C HIS A 75 1.06 21.42 2.41
N PRO A 76 0.23 21.88 1.45
CA PRO A 76 0.01 21.17 0.19
C PRO A 76 1.29 21.03 -0.64
N GLU A 77 2.27 21.91 -0.45
CA GLU A 77 3.61 21.82 -1.06
C GLU A 77 4.34 20.54 -0.64
N ILE A 78 4.25 20.15 0.63
CA ILE A 78 4.83 18.90 1.14
C ILE A 78 4.05 17.70 0.59
N GLY A 79 2.73 17.82 0.44
CA GLY A 79 1.90 16.79 -0.17
C GLY A 79 2.34 16.45 -1.60
N ALA A 80 2.64 17.47 -2.41
CA ALA A 80 3.14 17.28 -3.78
C ALA A 80 4.53 16.61 -3.77
N GLU A 81 5.42 17.01 -2.86
CA GLU A 81 6.73 16.39 -2.70
C GLU A 81 6.61 14.91 -2.28
N VAL A 82 5.75 14.60 -1.32
CA VAL A 82 5.49 13.22 -0.85
C VAL A 82 4.95 12.36 -1.99
N VAL A 83 4.00 12.85 -2.79
CA VAL A 83 3.48 12.10 -3.96
C VAL A 83 4.56 11.88 -5.01
N SER A 84 5.46 12.85 -5.22
CA SER A 84 6.54 12.72 -6.20
C SER A 84 7.69 11.82 -5.76
N THR A 85 7.91 11.71 -4.45
CA THR A 85 9.01 10.93 -3.84
C THR A 85 8.58 9.53 -3.43
N ALA A 86 7.28 9.33 -3.18
CA ALA A 86 6.74 8.03 -2.84
C ALA A 86 6.90 7.04 -4.01
N PRO A 87 7.31 5.79 -3.74
CA PRO A 87 7.32 4.76 -4.76
C PRO A 87 5.89 4.51 -5.24
N LYS A 88 5.74 4.32 -6.56
CA LYS A 88 4.44 3.95 -7.14
C LYS A 88 3.94 2.65 -6.49
N PRO A 89 2.65 2.56 -6.12
CA PRO A 89 2.11 1.35 -5.53
C PRO A 89 2.22 0.21 -6.54
N THR A 90 2.75 -0.93 -6.09
CA THR A 90 2.82 -2.13 -6.93
C THR A 90 1.52 -2.90 -6.84
N VAL A 91 1.15 -3.61 -7.91
CA VAL A 91 -0.06 -4.45 -7.93
C VAL A 91 -0.13 -5.39 -6.73
N ALA A 92 0.98 -6.05 -6.39
CA ALA A 92 1.07 -6.95 -5.25
C ALA A 92 0.77 -6.24 -3.92
N SER A 93 1.37 -5.07 -3.69
CA SER A 93 1.13 -4.29 -2.47
C SER A 93 -0.32 -3.81 -2.36
N THR A 94 -0.94 -3.41 -3.47
CA THR A 94 -2.35 -2.98 -3.47
C THR A 94 -3.29 -4.15 -3.19
N LEU A 95 -3.05 -5.32 -3.80
CA LEU A 95 -3.85 -6.51 -3.54
C LEU A 95 -3.71 -6.99 -2.08
N GLU A 96 -2.53 -6.84 -1.47
CA GLU A 96 -2.33 -7.11 -0.05
C GLU A 96 -3.17 -6.16 0.83
N VAL A 97 -3.20 -4.87 0.49
CA VAL A 97 -4.04 -3.89 1.18
C VAL A 97 -5.52 -4.26 1.07
N LEU A 98 -6.01 -4.61 -0.13
CA LEU A 98 -7.38 -5.07 -0.33
C LEU A 98 -7.69 -6.35 0.46
N SER A 99 -6.74 -7.29 0.53
CA SER A 99 -6.87 -8.49 1.36
C SER A 99 -7.01 -8.15 2.84
N ASN A 100 -6.31 -7.12 3.34
CA ASN A 100 -6.42 -6.68 4.72
C ASN A 100 -7.79 -6.04 5.03
N TYR A 101 -8.34 -5.25 4.10
CA TYR A 101 -9.73 -4.75 4.21
C TYR A 101 -10.73 -5.90 4.22
N HIS A 102 -10.54 -6.92 3.37
CA HIS A 102 -11.38 -8.11 3.40
C HIS A 102 -11.32 -8.84 4.74
N LYS A 103 -10.12 -9.06 5.29
CA LYS A 103 -9.96 -9.68 6.61
C LYS A 103 -10.62 -8.86 7.72
N ALA A 104 -10.63 -7.53 7.61
CA ALA A 104 -11.34 -6.67 8.56
C ALA A 104 -12.86 -6.84 8.45
N LEU A 105 -13.37 -6.96 7.22
CA LEU A 105 -14.77 -7.28 6.94
C LEU A 105 -15.14 -8.66 7.53
N ASP A 106 -14.34 -9.69 7.30
CA ASP A 106 -14.60 -11.04 7.85
C ASP A 106 -14.65 -11.04 9.38
N LYS A 107 -13.74 -10.31 10.02
CA LYS A 107 -13.69 -10.18 11.49
C LYS A 107 -14.87 -9.39 12.07
N SER A 108 -15.53 -8.57 11.28
CA SER A 108 -16.66 -7.76 11.73
C SER A 108 -17.99 -8.54 11.79
N PHE A 109 -18.01 -9.77 11.27
CA PHE A 109 -19.18 -10.63 11.36
C PHE A 109 -19.49 -11.06 12.80
N PRO A 110 -20.76 -10.99 13.23
CA PRO A 110 -21.16 -11.49 14.53
C PRO A 110 -21.06 -13.03 14.60
N TYR A 111 -20.58 -13.55 15.72
CA TYR A 111 -20.55 -15.00 15.96
C TYR A 111 -21.96 -15.56 16.22
N GLY A 112 -22.35 -16.61 15.49
CA GLY A 112 -23.49 -17.46 15.83
C GLY A 112 -24.88 -16.97 15.39
N ASN A 113 -24.99 -15.91 14.58
CA ASN A 113 -26.25 -15.48 13.97
C ASN A 113 -26.18 -15.60 12.44
N ASP A 114 -27.33 -15.52 11.75
CA ASP A 114 -27.39 -15.52 10.29
C ASP A 114 -26.52 -14.38 9.71
N SER A 115 -25.43 -14.73 9.04
CA SER A 115 -24.51 -13.77 8.39
C SER A 115 -25.19 -12.93 7.31
N ARG A 116 -26.39 -13.33 6.89
CA ARG A 116 -27.21 -12.62 5.88
C ARG A 116 -28.23 -11.66 6.48
N SER A 117 -28.37 -11.63 7.81
CA SER A 117 -29.35 -10.79 8.50
C SER A 117 -29.02 -9.29 8.41
N GLU A 118 -30.03 -8.46 8.62
CA GLU A 118 -29.87 -7.00 8.70
C GLU A 118 -28.94 -6.59 9.86
N TYR A 119 -28.97 -7.33 10.96
CA TYR A 119 -28.04 -7.12 12.08
C TYR A 119 -26.58 -7.35 11.66
N ALA A 120 -26.31 -8.43 10.93
CA ALA A 120 -24.97 -8.69 10.39
C ALA A 120 -24.55 -7.58 9.42
N TYR A 121 -25.45 -7.13 8.53
CA TYR A 121 -25.18 -6.02 7.63
C TYR A 121 -24.76 -4.74 8.36
N ASN A 122 -25.51 -4.33 9.39
CA ASN A 122 -25.20 -3.09 10.13
C ASN A 122 -23.83 -3.13 10.82
N ARG A 123 -23.33 -4.32 11.20
CA ARG A 123 -21.99 -4.51 11.76
C ARG A 123 -20.89 -4.40 10.72
N VAL A 124 -21.09 -5.04 9.56
CA VAL A 124 -20.08 -5.10 8.50
C VAL A 124 -20.16 -3.93 7.53
N ARG A 125 -21.16 -3.05 7.66
CA ARG A 125 -21.40 -1.91 6.77
C ARG A 125 -20.18 -0.98 6.64
N GLN A 126 -19.56 -0.62 7.77
CA GLN A 126 -18.38 0.25 7.75
C GLN A 126 -17.19 -0.39 7.03
N PRO A 127 -16.70 -1.58 7.42
CA PRO A 127 -15.59 -2.22 6.72
C PRO A 127 -15.93 -2.60 5.26
N LEU A 128 -17.20 -2.85 4.94
CA LEU A 128 -17.67 -3.02 3.56
C LEU A 128 -17.49 -1.75 2.74
N LEU A 129 -17.90 -0.59 3.27
CA LEU A 129 -17.73 0.69 2.60
C LEU A 129 -16.24 1.02 2.44
N GLU A 130 -15.42 0.79 3.45
CA GLU A 130 -13.96 0.99 3.36
C GLU A 130 -13.32 0.13 2.26
N LEU A 131 -13.73 -1.14 2.12
CA LEU A 131 -13.27 -2.01 1.04
C LEU A 131 -13.72 -1.48 -0.33
N VAL A 132 -14.99 -1.08 -0.45
CA VAL A 132 -15.57 -0.55 -1.69
C VAL A 132 -14.86 0.73 -2.11
N ASP A 133 -14.64 1.66 -1.18
CA ASP A 133 -13.97 2.93 -1.42
C ASP A 133 -12.49 2.69 -1.79
N ALA A 134 -11.80 1.78 -1.11
CA ALA A 134 -10.43 1.40 -1.47
C ALA A 134 -10.34 0.85 -2.91
N ILE A 135 -11.28 -0.01 -3.33
CA ILE A 135 -11.31 -0.51 -4.72
C ILE A 135 -11.53 0.66 -5.69
N LYS A 136 -12.46 1.57 -5.40
CA LYS A 136 -12.74 2.74 -6.24
C LYS A 136 -11.55 3.68 -6.36
N ASP A 137 -10.78 3.87 -5.27
CA ASP A 137 -9.62 4.75 -5.26
C ASP A 137 -8.44 4.15 -6.02
N PHE A 138 -8.20 2.84 -5.88
CA PHE A 138 -7.10 2.17 -6.58
C PHE A 138 -7.40 1.88 -8.04
N THR A 139 -8.67 1.68 -8.43
CA THR A 139 -9.03 1.28 -9.79
C THR A 139 -8.50 2.25 -10.86
N PRO A 140 -8.75 3.57 -10.79
CA PRO A 140 -8.24 4.54 -11.77
C PRO A 140 -6.71 4.59 -11.88
N HIS A 141 -5.98 4.18 -10.83
CA HIS A 141 -4.51 4.16 -10.86
C HIS A 141 -3.97 3.09 -11.83
N PHE A 142 -4.65 1.95 -11.91
CA PHE A 142 -4.29 0.83 -12.79
C PHE A 142 -5.03 0.86 -14.13
N LEU A 143 -5.72 1.96 -14.45
CA LEU A 143 -6.38 2.15 -15.73
C LEU A 143 -5.58 3.10 -16.64
N PRO A 144 -5.71 2.96 -17.97
CA PRO A 144 -5.22 3.96 -18.91
C PRO A 144 -5.83 5.33 -18.59
N PRO A 145 -5.05 6.43 -18.59
CA PRO A 145 -3.68 6.58 -19.10
C PRO A 145 -2.55 6.41 -18.05
N ASN A 146 -2.87 6.08 -16.79
CA ASN A 146 -1.90 6.10 -15.69
C ASN A 146 -0.95 4.89 -15.72
N GLU A 147 -1.51 3.71 -15.96
CA GLU A 147 -0.75 2.48 -16.20
C GLU A 147 -0.65 2.25 -17.71
N THR A 148 0.45 1.66 -18.16
CA THR A 148 0.68 1.28 -19.58
C THR A 148 0.94 -0.22 -19.73
N GLN A 149 1.34 -0.87 -18.65
CA GLN A 149 1.68 -2.29 -18.64
C GLN A 149 0.40 -3.13 -18.57
N ILE A 150 0.03 -3.73 -19.70
CA ILE A 150 -1.14 -4.60 -19.84
C ILE A 150 -1.21 -5.70 -18.75
N PRO A 151 -0.12 -6.43 -18.44
CA PRO A 151 -0.17 -7.48 -17.42
C PRO A 151 -0.52 -6.95 -16.02
N ASN A 152 -0.08 -5.73 -15.69
CA ASN A 152 -0.38 -5.10 -14.40
C ASN A 152 -1.87 -4.74 -14.29
N MET A 153 -2.42 -4.12 -15.34
CA MET A 153 -3.85 -3.78 -15.41
C MET A 153 -4.70 -5.03 -15.22
N PHE A 154 -4.36 -6.10 -15.95
CA PHE A 154 -5.11 -7.35 -15.93
C PHE A 154 -5.03 -8.05 -14.58
N THR A 155 -3.83 -8.15 -14.00
CA THR A 155 -3.61 -8.80 -12.71
C THR A 155 -4.32 -8.05 -11.59
N TYR A 156 -4.30 -6.71 -11.63
CA TYR A 156 -5.05 -5.88 -10.70
C TYR A 156 -6.56 -6.09 -10.85
N LEU A 157 -7.10 -6.02 -12.08
CA LEU A 157 -8.53 -6.18 -12.33
C LEU A 157 -9.05 -7.57 -11.95
N ASP A 158 -8.31 -8.65 -12.21
CA ASP A 158 -8.66 -10.01 -11.74
C ASP A 158 -8.74 -10.03 -10.21
N GLY A 159 -7.70 -9.56 -9.52
CA GLY A 159 -7.67 -9.52 -8.06
C GLY A 159 -8.75 -8.63 -7.43
N ALA A 160 -9.03 -7.46 -8.02
CA ALA A 160 -10.10 -6.58 -7.59
C ALA A 160 -11.48 -7.21 -7.80
N THR A 161 -11.68 -7.89 -8.93
CA THR A 161 -12.95 -8.58 -9.23
C THR A 161 -13.17 -9.77 -8.29
N GLU A 162 -12.11 -10.53 -7.97
CA GLU A 162 -12.18 -11.61 -6.98
C GLU A 162 -12.49 -11.07 -5.57
N ALA A 163 -11.94 -9.92 -5.18
CA ALA A 163 -12.28 -9.26 -3.92
C ALA A 163 -13.75 -8.80 -3.87
N VAL A 164 -14.36 -8.43 -5.00
CA VAL A 164 -15.80 -8.13 -5.08
C VAL A 164 -16.64 -9.40 -5.04
N HIS A 165 -16.17 -10.49 -5.65
CA HIS A 165 -16.86 -11.79 -5.60
C HIS A 165 -16.98 -12.32 -4.17
N SER A 166 -15.95 -12.11 -3.34
CA SER A 166 -15.94 -12.57 -1.96
C SER A 166 -16.85 -11.74 -1.03
N ILE A 167 -17.39 -10.60 -1.49
CA ILE A 167 -18.37 -9.82 -0.72
C ILE A 167 -19.64 -10.67 -0.50
N PRO A 168 -20.09 -10.83 0.76
CA PRO A 168 -21.23 -11.64 1.09
C PRO A 168 -22.54 -11.03 0.59
N GLU A 169 -23.51 -11.89 0.33
CA GLU A 169 -24.86 -11.48 -0.08
C GLU A 169 -25.81 -11.51 1.10
N PHE A 170 -26.50 -10.40 1.31
CA PHE A 170 -27.48 -10.20 2.38
C PHE A 170 -28.89 -10.53 1.91
N SER A 171 -29.78 -10.83 2.85
CA SER A 171 -31.18 -11.15 2.55
C SER A 171 -31.93 -9.98 1.93
N HIS A 172 -31.60 -8.75 2.34
CA HIS A 172 -32.25 -7.56 1.81
C HIS A 172 -31.52 -7.05 0.57
N TYR A 173 -32.26 -6.89 -0.53
CA TYR A 173 -31.68 -6.52 -1.84
C TYR A 173 -30.95 -5.16 -1.80
N GLN A 174 -31.40 -4.21 -0.97
CA GLN A 174 -30.80 -2.87 -0.91
C GLN A 174 -29.37 -2.92 -0.37
N HIS A 175 -29.05 -3.87 0.51
CA HIS A 175 -27.71 -4.03 1.06
C HIS A 175 -26.72 -4.55 0.02
N ASN A 176 -27.22 -5.35 -0.93
CA ASN A 176 -26.44 -5.88 -2.05
C ASN A 176 -26.17 -4.82 -3.13
N ARG A 177 -26.76 -3.63 -3.05
CA ARG A 177 -26.57 -2.54 -4.01
C ARG A 177 -25.10 -2.17 -4.19
N HIS A 178 -24.34 -2.06 -3.10
CA HIS A 178 -22.90 -1.74 -3.16
C HIS A 178 -22.12 -2.77 -3.98
N LYS A 179 -22.44 -4.06 -3.82
CA LYS A 179 -21.83 -5.14 -4.60
C LYS A 179 -22.18 -5.03 -6.09
N GLN A 180 -23.44 -4.69 -6.39
CA GLN A 180 -23.90 -4.51 -7.77
C GLN A 180 -23.25 -3.30 -8.45
N GLU A 181 -23.21 -2.16 -7.77
CA GLU A 181 -22.52 -0.95 -8.24
C GLU A 181 -21.03 -1.25 -8.51
N MET A 182 -20.39 -2.03 -7.64
CA MET A 182 -19.00 -2.41 -7.87
C MET A 182 -18.78 -3.30 -9.09
N TYR A 183 -19.69 -4.23 -9.37
CA TYR A 183 -19.62 -5.01 -10.60
C TYR A 183 -19.75 -4.13 -11.84
N GLU A 184 -20.64 -3.13 -11.81
CA GLU A 184 -20.81 -2.20 -12.93
C GLU A 184 -19.57 -1.33 -13.14
N GLU A 185 -18.97 -0.79 -12.07
CA GLU A 185 -17.74 0.00 -12.17
C GLU A 185 -16.55 -0.84 -12.66
N LEU A 186 -16.40 -2.07 -12.16
CA LEU A 186 -15.36 -2.98 -12.64
C LEU A 186 -15.61 -3.40 -14.10
N ALA A 187 -16.86 -3.66 -14.51
CA ALA A 187 -17.17 -3.99 -15.90
C ALA A 187 -16.76 -2.84 -16.85
N LYS A 188 -17.04 -1.59 -16.48
CA LYS A 188 -16.57 -0.41 -17.22
C LYS A 188 -15.03 -0.35 -17.28
N ALA A 189 -14.36 -0.57 -16.15
CA ALA A 189 -12.90 -0.60 -16.06
C ALA A 189 -12.29 -1.66 -16.98
N TRP A 190 -12.85 -2.86 -16.99
CA TRP A 190 -12.48 -3.94 -17.89
C TRP A 190 -12.66 -3.55 -19.38
N MET A 191 -13.78 -2.93 -19.74
CA MET A 191 -14.00 -2.47 -21.11
C MET A 191 -12.98 -1.42 -21.54
N LEU A 192 -12.62 -0.47 -20.66
CA LEU A 192 -11.61 0.54 -20.96
C LEU A 192 -10.24 -0.09 -21.26
N VAL A 193 -9.83 -1.07 -20.45
CA VAL A 193 -8.57 -1.80 -20.65
C VAL A 193 -8.61 -2.57 -21.98
N ILE A 194 -9.69 -3.30 -22.27
CA ILE A 194 -9.81 -4.06 -23.53
C ILE A 194 -9.73 -3.13 -24.74
N ARG A 195 -10.45 -2.01 -24.72
CA ARG A 195 -10.44 -1.01 -25.81
C ARG A 195 -9.06 -0.39 -26.00
N ASP A 196 -8.36 -0.09 -24.92
CA ASP A 196 -7.02 0.48 -24.98
C ASP A 196 -5.99 -0.52 -25.54
N ILE A 197 -6.03 -1.78 -25.08
CA ILE A 197 -5.16 -2.84 -25.64
C ILE A 197 -5.46 -3.06 -27.12
N ALA A 198 -6.74 -3.11 -27.50
CA ALA A 198 -7.17 -3.24 -28.88
C ALA A 198 -6.62 -2.09 -29.74
N ARG A 199 -6.61 -0.86 -29.21
CA ARG A 199 -6.04 0.32 -29.87
C ARG A 199 -4.51 0.28 -30.00
N GLN A 200 -3.80 -0.15 -28.96
CA GLN A 200 -2.33 -0.08 -28.91
C GLN A 200 -1.61 -1.20 -29.68
N GLY A 201 -2.26 -2.34 -29.88
CA GLY A 201 -1.62 -3.51 -30.47
C GLY A 201 -2.49 -4.31 -31.42
N GLY A 202 -3.63 -3.74 -31.85
CA GLY A 202 -4.55 -4.32 -32.82
C GLY A 202 -4.87 -5.78 -32.55
N GLY A 203 -5.61 -6.10 -31.48
CA GLY A 203 -6.06 -7.47 -31.17
C GLY A 203 -4.98 -8.52 -30.82
N ILE A 204 -3.76 -8.41 -31.36
CA ILE A 204 -2.65 -9.37 -31.18
C ILE A 204 -2.17 -9.35 -29.72
N ARG A 205 -2.14 -8.17 -29.10
CA ARG A 205 -1.79 -8.07 -27.67
C ARG A 205 -2.86 -8.65 -26.74
N LEU A 206 -4.13 -8.68 -27.16
CA LEU A 206 -5.19 -9.38 -26.42
C LEU A 206 -5.01 -10.90 -26.53
N LEU A 207 -4.65 -11.41 -27.72
CA LEU A 207 -4.36 -12.84 -27.93
C LEU A 207 -3.10 -13.32 -27.19
N GLN A 208 -2.10 -12.46 -27.05
CA GLN A 208 -0.90 -12.76 -26.26
C GLN A 208 -1.20 -12.90 -24.76
N LEU A 209 -2.32 -12.34 -24.30
CA LEU A 209 -2.77 -12.47 -22.93
C LEU A 209 -3.56 -13.79 -22.78
N ASP A 210 -2.79 -14.88 -22.81
CA ASP A 210 -3.33 -16.23 -22.67
C ASP A 210 -4.15 -16.37 -21.38
N GLY A 211 -5.36 -16.92 -21.51
CA GLY A 211 -6.29 -17.11 -20.40
C GLY A 211 -7.20 -15.93 -20.04
N SER A 212 -7.07 -14.76 -20.69
CA SER A 212 -7.91 -13.59 -20.39
C SER A 212 -9.41 -13.83 -20.62
N ASP A 213 -9.74 -14.57 -21.68
CA ASP A 213 -11.10 -15.02 -21.98
C ASP A 213 -11.63 -15.96 -20.87
N ARG A 214 -10.82 -16.93 -20.44
CA ARG A 214 -11.19 -17.88 -19.38
C ARG A 214 -11.45 -17.19 -18.04
N THR A 215 -10.61 -16.24 -17.65
CA THR A 215 -10.80 -15.47 -16.42
C THR A 215 -12.07 -14.62 -16.49
N LEU A 216 -12.32 -13.95 -17.62
CA LEU A 216 -13.53 -13.13 -17.79
C LEU A 216 -14.81 -13.97 -17.83
N LEU A 217 -14.77 -15.15 -18.46
CA LEU A 217 -15.88 -16.11 -18.42
C LEU A 217 -16.19 -16.56 -16.99
N ARG A 218 -15.14 -16.88 -16.21
CA ARG A 218 -15.27 -17.22 -14.78
C ARG A 218 -15.88 -16.07 -13.98
N HIS A 219 -15.44 -14.83 -14.21
CA HIS A 219 -16.01 -13.66 -13.54
C HIS A 219 -17.46 -13.41 -13.95
N ASN A 220 -17.79 -13.62 -15.22
CA ASN A 220 -19.15 -13.47 -15.73
C ASN A 220 -20.11 -14.46 -15.07
N GLU A 221 -19.72 -15.74 -14.99
CA GLU A 221 -20.50 -16.78 -14.30
C GLU A 221 -20.72 -16.43 -12.83
N LYS A 222 -19.66 -16.07 -12.09
CA LYS A 222 -19.75 -15.66 -10.68
C LYS A 222 -20.58 -14.39 -10.46
N SER A 223 -20.61 -13.47 -11.44
CA SER A 223 -21.35 -12.21 -11.36
C SER A 223 -22.82 -12.31 -11.78
N GLY A 224 -23.25 -13.47 -12.30
CA GLY A 224 -24.61 -13.66 -12.83
C GLY A 224 -24.85 -12.95 -14.17
N GLY A 225 -23.84 -12.87 -15.05
CA GLY A 225 -23.98 -12.30 -16.38
C GLY A 225 -23.64 -10.81 -16.51
N ARG A 226 -23.10 -10.17 -15.46
CA ARG A 226 -22.80 -8.72 -15.46
C ARG A 226 -21.58 -8.35 -16.29
N PHE A 227 -20.67 -9.29 -16.54
CA PHE A 227 -19.52 -9.11 -17.43
C PHE A 227 -19.81 -9.52 -18.88
N GLN A 228 -21.08 -9.79 -19.23
CA GLN A 228 -21.43 -10.24 -20.58
C GLN A 228 -21.10 -9.19 -21.64
N GLU A 229 -21.28 -7.91 -21.34
CA GLU A 229 -20.93 -6.82 -22.24
C GLU A 229 -19.41 -6.75 -22.49
N VAL A 230 -18.62 -6.93 -21.44
CA VAL A 230 -17.15 -7.00 -21.50
C VAL A 230 -16.69 -8.15 -22.40
N LEU A 231 -17.31 -9.33 -22.26
CA LEU A 231 -17.02 -10.50 -23.09
C LEU A 231 -17.39 -10.27 -24.56
N ASN A 232 -18.51 -9.58 -24.81
CA ASN A 232 -18.93 -9.25 -26.17
C ASN A 232 -17.93 -8.29 -26.84
N GLU A 233 -17.43 -7.29 -26.10
CA GLU A 233 -16.39 -6.36 -26.56
C GLU A 233 -15.06 -7.07 -26.83
N LEU A 234 -14.63 -7.95 -25.92
CA LEU A 234 -13.44 -8.77 -26.13
C LEU A 234 -13.57 -9.60 -27.41
N ARG A 235 -14.71 -10.27 -27.59
CA ARG A 235 -14.98 -11.08 -28.79
C ARG A 235 -15.04 -10.24 -30.05
N ALA A 236 -15.58 -9.03 -30.00
CA ALA A 236 -15.61 -8.12 -31.15
C ALA A 236 -14.19 -7.77 -31.61
N HIS A 237 -13.30 -7.44 -30.68
CA HIS A 237 -11.91 -7.08 -31.00
C HIS A 237 -11.03 -8.27 -31.39
N VAL A 238 -11.25 -9.46 -30.82
CA VAL A 238 -10.54 -10.69 -31.19
C VAL A 238 -11.08 -11.28 -32.51
N GLY A 239 -12.40 -11.27 -32.69
CA GLY A 239 -13.09 -11.82 -33.87
C GLY A 239 -12.79 -11.08 -35.17
N TRP A 240 -12.52 -9.76 -35.10
CA TRP A 240 -12.06 -8.99 -36.26
C TRP A 240 -10.78 -9.59 -36.89
N MET A 241 -9.88 -10.17 -36.10
CA MET A 241 -8.67 -10.81 -36.63
C MET A 241 -8.90 -12.21 -37.20
N ALA A 242 -9.87 -12.96 -36.66
CA ALA A 242 -10.28 -14.25 -37.21
C ALA A 242 -10.97 -14.08 -38.59
N GLY A 243 -11.72 -12.98 -38.78
CA GLY A 243 -12.31 -12.61 -40.07
C GLY A 243 -11.32 -12.02 -41.07
N ASN A 244 -10.28 -11.30 -40.61
CA ASN A 244 -9.29 -10.67 -41.49
C ASN A 244 -8.16 -11.61 -41.95
N SER A 245 -8.13 -12.85 -41.44
CA SER A 245 -7.28 -13.92 -41.98
C SER A 245 -7.92 -14.61 -43.20
N GLY A 246 -9.10 -14.14 -43.65
CA GLY A 246 -9.85 -14.66 -44.79
C GLY A 246 -10.06 -13.68 -45.96
N CYS A 247 -9.52 -12.46 -45.91
CA CYS A 247 -9.75 -11.45 -46.96
C CYS A 247 -8.48 -10.75 -47.45
N SER A 248 -7.43 -11.51 -47.74
CA SER A 248 -6.31 -11.05 -48.57
C SER A 248 -6.04 -11.99 -49.75
N GLN A 249 -7.11 -12.55 -50.35
CA GLN A 249 -7.02 -13.32 -51.60
C GLN A 249 -6.90 -12.45 -52.86
N GLY A 250 -7.02 -11.12 -52.75
CA GLY A 250 -7.01 -10.21 -53.91
C GLY A 250 -5.63 -9.71 -54.34
N GLU A 251 -4.70 -9.47 -53.42
CA GLU A 251 -3.47 -8.73 -53.73
C GLU A 251 -2.22 -9.60 -53.90
N GLN A 252 -2.19 -10.79 -53.28
CA GLN A 252 -1.05 -11.72 -53.47
C GLN A 252 -1.04 -12.35 -54.87
N SER A 253 -2.21 -12.48 -55.51
CA SER A 253 -2.30 -13.07 -56.85
C SER A 253 -1.61 -12.23 -57.92
N ILE A 254 -1.61 -10.89 -57.80
CA ILE A 254 -1.00 -10.02 -58.83
C ILE A 254 0.53 -10.03 -58.72
N GLN A 255 1.08 -10.01 -57.50
CA GLN A 255 2.52 -10.14 -57.29
C GLN A 255 3.04 -11.53 -57.68
N ASP A 256 2.30 -12.60 -57.36
CA ASP A 256 2.67 -13.96 -57.79
C ASP A 256 2.52 -14.15 -59.31
N GLN A 257 1.51 -13.55 -59.95
CA GLN A 257 1.35 -13.57 -61.41
C GLN A 257 2.45 -12.79 -62.15
N LEU A 258 2.93 -11.68 -61.57
CA LEU A 258 4.09 -10.93 -62.09
C LEU A 258 5.40 -11.70 -61.90
N ARG A 259 5.56 -12.44 -60.78
CA ARG A 259 6.74 -13.28 -60.52
C ARG A 259 6.77 -14.56 -61.36
N ASN A 260 5.61 -15.15 -61.67
CA ASN A 260 5.50 -16.35 -62.52
C ASN A 260 5.39 -16.04 -64.03
N GLY A 261 5.54 -14.78 -64.43
CA GLY A 261 5.68 -14.39 -65.84
C GLY A 261 4.49 -14.77 -66.74
N THR A 262 3.30 -14.94 -66.18
CA THR A 262 2.11 -15.43 -66.91
C THR A 262 1.27 -14.30 -67.52
N PHE A 263 1.71 -13.04 -67.40
CA PHE A 263 1.02 -11.89 -67.98
C PHE A 263 1.50 -11.62 -69.41
N GLY A 264 0.77 -12.13 -70.40
CA GLY A 264 0.96 -11.81 -71.80
C GLY A 264 -0.38 -11.89 -72.55
N PRO A 265 -0.69 -10.94 -73.46
CA PRO A 265 -1.90 -10.99 -74.27
C PRO A 265 -1.80 -12.19 -75.22
N GLY A 266 -2.85 -13.02 -75.24
CA GLY A 266 -2.92 -14.21 -76.08
C GLY A 266 -2.69 -13.91 -77.57
N PRO A 267 -2.18 -14.88 -78.35
CA PRO A 267 -1.85 -14.68 -79.75
C PRO A 267 -3.12 -14.50 -80.60
N ALA A 268 -2.94 -13.71 -81.67
CA ALA A 268 -3.91 -13.38 -82.71
C ALA A 268 -4.42 -14.59 -83.50
#